data_AF-A0A1G2FKW8-F1
#
_entry.id   AF-A0A1G2FKW8-F1
#
_cell.length_a   1.000
_cell.length_b   1.000
_cell.length_c   1.000
_cell.angle_alpha   90.00
_cell.angle_beta   90.00
_cell.angle_gamma   90.00
#
_symmetry.space_group_name_H-M   'P 1'
#
loop_
_entity.id
_entity.type
_entity.pdbx_description
1 polymer ?
#
loop_
_entity_poly.entity_id
_entity_poly.type
_entity_poly.pdbx_seq_one_letter_code
_entity_poly.pdbx_strand_id
1 'polypeptide(L)'
;MILIYLVIFSLCLFIIIKSGALLVKTLVNISHYLGLSKYAIAFILMAFATSVPELFIGLSSAFNKTPAISLGNIIGANIINLTLALGLVILAAKGINITNQTAKKDGWIIFFLALLPILLVFDSQLSRLDGLVLLLFFFWYISRLLKQKEKFSKTLNSLKYNISQFKAFIKDTGLFVIGLILLLGAAWGLVLTASLVAKDLNLSLIFIGLVLVAIGTTLPEISFGFRSVLLKHEEMTLGNFIGSVSFNSLFVLGLVAVIYPIQVNDFSLLLISALFLALSLIVFNIFLRTKERLSYREGIILLIIYGLFLTAEILVK
;
A
#
# COMPACT_ATOMS: atom_id res chain seq x y z
N MET A 1 11.61 -1.36 -31.20
CA MET A 1 11.19 -0.51 -30.07
C MET A 1 10.10 -1.19 -29.24
N ILE A 2 8.90 -1.43 -29.77
CA ILE A 2 7.78 -2.06 -29.02
C ILE A 2 8.11 -3.45 -28.47
N LEU A 3 8.77 -4.31 -29.25
CA LEU A 3 9.17 -5.65 -28.79
C LEU A 3 10.12 -5.61 -27.57
N ILE A 4 11.02 -4.63 -27.52
CA ILE A 4 11.96 -4.45 -26.40
C ILE A 4 11.19 -4.07 -25.14
N TYR A 5 10.21 -3.16 -25.23
CA TYR A 5 9.36 -2.80 -24.10
C TYR A 5 8.51 -3.96 -23.60
N LEU A 6 7.96 -4.78 -24.50
CA LEU A 6 7.20 -5.98 -24.11
C LEU A 6 8.07 -7.02 -23.40
N VAL A 7 9.33 -7.20 -23.84
CA VAL A 7 10.28 -8.11 -23.18
C VAL A 7 10.66 -7.58 -21.79
N ILE A 8 11.00 -6.28 -21.67
CA ILE A 8 11.32 -5.65 -20.39
C ILE A 8 10.14 -5.76 -19.43
N PHE A 9 8.94 -5.46 -19.90
CA PHE A 9 7.70 -5.54 -19.13
C PHE A 9 7.47 -6.96 -18.59
N SER A 10 7.61 -7.97 -19.46
CA SER A 10 7.46 -9.38 -19.08
C SER A 10 8.51 -9.83 -18.06
N LEU A 11 9.76 -9.38 -18.23
CA LEU A 11 10.84 -9.67 -17.29
C LEU A 11 10.59 -9.02 -15.92
N CYS A 12 10.16 -7.76 -15.88
CA CYS A 12 9.80 -7.07 -14.64
C CYS A 12 8.67 -7.79 -13.90
N LEU A 13 7.61 -8.20 -14.61
CA LEU A 13 6.52 -8.98 -14.01
C LEU A 13 7.02 -10.30 -13.43
N PHE A 14 7.89 -11.01 -14.15
CA PHE A 14 8.48 -12.26 -13.66
C PHE A 14 9.28 -12.04 -12.37
N ILE A 15 10.11 -10.99 -12.33
CA ILE A 15 10.90 -10.63 -11.14
C ILE A 15 9.98 -10.29 -9.97
N ILE A 16 8.93 -9.48 -10.18
CA ILE A 16 7.96 -9.11 -9.13
C ILE A 16 7.31 -10.36 -8.51
N ILE A 17 6.92 -11.33 -9.33
CA ILE A 17 6.31 -12.59 -8.85
C ILE A 17 7.30 -13.41 -8.02
N LYS A 18 8.56 -13.55 -8.49
CA LYS A 18 9.60 -14.32 -7.78
C LYS A 18 10.01 -13.65 -6.48
N SER A 19 10.16 -12.33 -6.47
CA SER A 19 10.52 -11.57 -5.28
C SER A 19 9.43 -11.61 -4.22
N GLY A 20 8.14 -11.55 -4.60
CA GLY A 20 7.03 -11.73 -3.67
C GLY A 20 7.10 -13.06 -2.92
N ALA A 21 7.48 -14.15 -3.61
CA ALA A 21 7.70 -15.47 -2.99
C ALA A 21 8.82 -15.48 -1.95
N LEU A 22 9.94 -14.83 -2.25
CA LEU A 22 11.05 -14.71 -1.33
C LEU A 22 10.67 -13.88 -0.10
N LEU A 23 10.01 -12.74 -0.31
CA LEU A 23 9.61 -11.80 0.74
C LEU A 23 8.63 -12.41 1.74
N VAL A 24 7.59 -13.10 1.28
CA VAL A 24 6.65 -13.77 2.22
C VAL A 24 7.39 -14.81 3.07
N LYS A 25 8.26 -15.62 2.45
CA LYS A 25 9.00 -16.67 3.16
C LYS A 25 9.92 -16.08 4.23
N THR A 26 10.74 -15.09 3.88
CA THR A 26 11.67 -14.48 4.83
C THR A 26 10.94 -13.71 5.92
N LEU A 27 9.87 -12.98 5.58
CA LEU A 27 9.10 -12.21 6.54
C LEU A 27 8.38 -13.09 7.58
N VAL A 28 7.91 -14.28 7.17
CA VAL A 28 7.36 -15.29 8.10
C VAL A 28 8.43 -15.76 9.08
N ASN A 29 9.64 -16.08 8.62
CA ASN A 29 10.73 -16.51 9.50
C ASN A 29 11.16 -15.40 10.46
N ILE A 30 11.27 -14.16 9.96
CA ILE A 30 11.54 -12.97 10.77
C ILE A 30 10.44 -12.79 11.84
N SER A 31 9.17 -13.01 11.49
CA SER A 31 8.05 -12.92 12.45
C SER A 31 8.18 -13.93 13.58
N HIS A 32 8.62 -15.16 13.27
CA HIS A 32 8.85 -16.20 14.26
C HIS A 32 10.00 -15.84 15.22
N TYR A 33 11.08 -15.26 14.68
CA TYR A 33 12.22 -14.83 15.49
C TYR A 33 11.87 -13.63 16.38
N LEU A 34 11.25 -12.59 15.82
CA LEU A 34 10.86 -11.38 16.56
C LEU A 34 9.65 -11.59 17.48
N GLY A 35 8.97 -12.73 17.33
CA GLY A 35 7.82 -13.04 18.14
C GLY A 35 6.58 -12.23 17.84
N LEU A 36 6.52 -11.67 16.63
CA LEU A 36 5.45 -10.82 16.18
C LEU A 36 4.41 -11.61 15.38
N SER A 37 3.15 -11.17 15.44
CA SER A 37 2.11 -11.75 14.59
C SER A 37 2.42 -11.45 13.12
N LYS A 38 1.96 -12.35 12.24
CA LYS A 38 2.12 -12.21 10.78
C LYS A 38 1.50 -10.91 10.27
N TYR A 39 0.36 -10.52 10.84
CA TYR A 39 -0.26 -9.21 10.61
C TYR A 39 0.63 -8.04 11.04
N ALA A 40 1.25 -8.07 12.23
CA ALA A 40 2.17 -7.01 12.70
C ALA A 40 3.27 -6.74 11.72
N ILE A 41 3.96 -7.83 11.36
CA ILE A 41 5.20 -7.68 10.62
C ILE A 41 4.90 -7.26 9.18
N ALA A 42 3.78 -7.71 8.63
CA ALA A 42 3.32 -7.23 7.33
C ALA A 42 2.86 -5.77 7.40
N PHE A 43 2.12 -5.39 8.44
CA PHE A 43 1.68 -4.01 8.65
C PHE A 43 2.84 -3.02 8.84
N ILE A 44 3.92 -3.41 9.52
CA ILE A 44 5.05 -2.51 9.79
C ILE A 44 6.11 -2.63 8.70
N LEU A 45 6.70 -3.82 8.54
CA LEU A 45 7.87 -3.99 7.68
C LEU A 45 7.47 -4.11 6.22
N MET A 46 6.46 -4.93 5.89
CA MET A 46 6.10 -5.12 4.49
C MET A 46 5.44 -3.88 3.92
N ALA A 47 4.47 -3.29 4.62
CA ALA A 47 3.82 -2.06 4.16
C ALA A 47 4.82 -0.93 3.93
N PHE A 48 5.77 -0.71 4.86
CA PHE A 48 6.85 0.24 4.65
C PHE A 48 7.65 -0.09 3.39
N ALA A 49 8.05 -1.36 3.25
CA ALA A 49 8.89 -1.84 2.18
C ALA A 49 8.21 -1.74 0.80
N THR A 50 6.94 -2.12 0.68
CA THR A 50 6.18 -2.00 -0.57
C THR A 50 5.82 -0.58 -0.90
N SER A 51 5.74 0.31 0.09
CA SER A 51 5.47 1.74 -0.09
C SER A 51 6.72 2.62 -0.30
N VAL A 52 7.89 2.01 -0.44
CA VAL A 52 9.12 2.71 -0.86
C VAL A 52 9.00 3.36 -2.26
N PRO A 53 8.39 2.74 -3.28
CA PRO A 53 8.16 3.39 -4.58
C PRO A 53 7.34 4.68 -4.44
N GLU A 54 6.27 4.64 -3.66
CA GLU A 54 5.42 5.79 -3.35
C GLU A 54 6.22 6.89 -2.67
N LEU A 55 7.03 6.54 -1.66
CA LEU A 55 7.91 7.49 -0.98
C LEU A 55 8.91 8.12 -1.96
N PHE A 56 9.53 7.32 -2.82
CA PHE A 56 10.49 7.82 -3.81
C PHE A 56 9.84 8.78 -4.81
N ILE A 57 8.68 8.42 -5.35
CA ILE A 57 7.92 9.29 -6.27
C ILE A 57 7.47 10.55 -5.55
N GLY A 58 7.04 10.43 -4.30
CA GLY A 58 6.69 11.55 -3.45
C GLY A 58 7.85 12.53 -3.29
N LEU A 59 8.98 12.07 -2.76
CA LEU A 59 10.18 12.88 -2.56
C LEU A 59 10.68 13.49 -3.87
N SER A 60 10.78 12.67 -4.93
CA SER A 60 11.22 13.13 -6.25
C SER A 60 10.30 14.23 -6.80
N SER A 61 8.99 14.05 -6.70
CA SER A 61 8.02 15.06 -7.18
C SER A 61 8.10 16.36 -6.37
N ALA A 62 8.34 16.28 -5.06
CA ALA A 62 8.51 17.45 -4.20
C ALA A 62 9.78 18.24 -4.59
N PHE A 63 10.91 17.56 -4.76
CA PHE A 63 12.17 18.19 -5.17
C PHE A 63 12.09 18.78 -6.60
N ASN A 64 11.34 18.13 -7.49
CA ASN A 64 11.07 18.59 -8.84
C ASN A 64 9.90 19.59 -8.93
N LYS A 65 9.39 20.11 -7.80
CA LYS A 65 8.30 21.11 -7.73
C LYS A 65 7.01 20.71 -8.44
N THR A 66 6.69 19.41 -8.45
CA THR A 66 5.49 18.81 -9.05
C THR A 66 4.76 17.88 -8.07
N PRO A 67 4.54 18.28 -6.81
CA PRO A 67 4.03 17.40 -5.74
C PRO A 67 2.62 16.87 -5.98
N ALA A 68 1.85 17.48 -6.89
CA ALA A 68 0.51 17.04 -7.27
C ALA A 68 0.50 15.59 -7.82
N ILE A 69 1.59 15.15 -8.45
CA ILE A 69 1.76 13.76 -8.88
C ILE A 69 1.76 12.82 -7.65
N SER A 70 2.42 13.22 -6.55
CA SER A 70 2.44 12.43 -5.32
C SER A 70 1.06 12.31 -4.71
N LEU A 71 0.28 13.40 -4.66
CA LEU A 71 -1.07 13.36 -4.12
C LEU A 71 -1.95 12.40 -4.90
N GLY A 72 -1.95 12.53 -6.24
CA GLY A 72 -2.65 11.60 -7.12
C GLY A 72 -2.20 10.16 -6.89
N ASN A 73 -0.89 9.92 -6.88
CA ASN A 73 -0.32 8.59 -6.66
C ASN A 73 -0.79 7.95 -5.35
N ILE A 74 -0.72 8.68 -4.23
CA ILE A 74 -1.12 8.13 -2.93
C ILE A 74 -2.62 7.82 -2.88
N ILE A 75 -3.47 8.73 -3.36
CA ILE A 75 -4.92 8.51 -3.35
C ILE A 75 -5.28 7.32 -4.26
N GLY A 76 -4.73 7.29 -5.48
CA GLY A 76 -4.90 6.20 -6.42
C GLY A 76 -4.43 4.87 -5.85
N ALA A 77 -3.24 4.83 -5.24
CA ALA A 77 -2.67 3.63 -4.64
C ALA A 77 -3.52 3.11 -3.48
N ASN A 78 -4.08 4.01 -2.66
CA ASN A 78 -4.99 3.64 -1.58
C ASN A 78 -6.30 3.03 -2.10
N ILE A 79 -6.88 3.63 -3.15
CA ILE A 79 -8.08 3.08 -3.80
C ILE A 79 -7.76 1.70 -4.37
N ILE A 80 -6.67 1.56 -5.13
CA ILE A 80 -6.23 0.28 -5.70
C ILE A 80 -6.02 -0.77 -4.62
N ASN A 81 -5.31 -0.45 -3.53
CA ASN A 81 -5.05 -1.36 -2.43
C ASN A 81 -6.34 -1.90 -1.79
N LEU A 82 -7.33 -1.02 -1.57
CA LEU A 82 -8.60 -1.39 -0.95
C LEU A 82 -9.61 -2.03 -1.91
N THR A 83 -9.43 -1.85 -3.22
CA THR A 83 -10.37 -2.31 -4.24
C THR A 83 -9.74 -3.36 -5.15
N LEU A 84 -9.02 -2.94 -6.21
CA LEU A 84 -8.42 -3.82 -7.21
C LEU A 84 -7.53 -4.89 -6.58
N ALA A 85 -6.55 -4.50 -5.78
CA ALA A 85 -5.56 -5.40 -5.22
C ALA A 85 -6.20 -6.42 -4.27
N LEU A 86 -6.94 -5.93 -3.27
CA LEU A 86 -7.64 -6.79 -2.32
C LEU A 86 -8.68 -7.67 -3.02
N GLY A 87 -9.45 -7.12 -3.95
CA GLY A 87 -10.45 -7.85 -4.74
C GLY A 87 -9.82 -9.00 -5.51
N LEU A 88 -8.74 -8.75 -6.27
CA LEU A 88 -8.02 -9.78 -7.02
C LEU A 88 -7.49 -10.89 -6.11
N VAL A 89 -6.91 -10.52 -4.96
CA VAL A 89 -6.41 -11.51 -3.99
C VAL A 89 -7.55 -12.35 -3.40
N ILE A 90 -8.69 -11.74 -3.05
CA ILE A 90 -9.87 -12.47 -2.56
C ILE A 90 -10.37 -13.47 -3.59
N LEU A 91 -10.47 -13.08 -4.86
CA LEU A 91 -10.92 -13.97 -5.93
C LEU A 91 -9.97 -15.14 -6.13
N ALA A 92 -8.66 -14.87 -6.14
CA ALA A 92 -7.62 -15.90 -6.29
C ALA A 92 -7.64 -16.92 -5.15
N ALA A 93 -7.93 -16.46 -3.94
CA ALA A 93 -8.04 -17.27 -2.74
C ALA A 93 -9.38 -18.00 -2.60
N LYS A 94 -10.40 -17.62 -3.37
CA LYS A 94 -11.82 -17.96 -3.15
C LYS A 94 -12.32 -17.55 -1.75
N GLY A 95 -11.78 -16.47 -1.22
CA GLY A 95 -12.07 -15.92 0.10
C GLY A 95 -10.85 -15.85 1.01
N ILE A 96 -10.88 -14.95 1.99
CA ILE A 96 -9.79 -14.70 2.95
C ILE A 96 -10.39 -14.67 4.35
N ASN A 97 -9.88 -15.48 5.27
CA ASN A 97 -10.32 -15.48 6.66
C ASN A 97 -9.73 -14.28 7.41
N ILE A 98 -10.58 -13.63 8.20
CA ILE A 98 -10.22 -12.52 9.07
C ILE A 98 -10.13 -13.07 10.50
N THR A 99 -9.03 -13.76 10.78
CA THR A 99 -8.75 -14.32 12.12
C THR A 99 -8.28 -13.24 13.10
N ASN A 100 -7.74 -12.12 12.61
CA ASN A 100 -7.16 -11.09 13.46
C ASN A 100 -8.19 -10.01 13.85
N GLN A 101 -8.60 -10.01 15.13
CA GLN A 101 -9.50 -9.00 15.70
C GLN A 101 -8.93 -7.58 15.67
N THR A 102 -7.61 -7.43 15.55
CA THR A 102 -6.94 -6.11 15.50
C THR A 102 -7.35 -5.34 14.25
N ALA A 103 -7.41 -6.01 13.08
CA ALA A 103 -7.88 -5.38 11.85
C ALA A 103 -9.33 -4.86 11.97
N LYS A 104 -10.21 -5.59 12.68
CA LYS A 104 -11.61 -5.18 12.91
C LYS A 104 -11.74 -3.98 13.84
N LYS A 105 -10.92 -3.93 14.90
CA LYS A 105 -10.94 -2.85 15.90
C LYS A 105 -10.32 -1.56 15.36
N ASP A 106 -9.27 -1.68 14.55
CA ASP A 106 -8.52 -0.52 14.06
C ASP A 106 -9.10 0.04 12.75
N GLY A 107 -9.98 -0.70 12.06
CA GLY A 107 -10.53 -0.30 10.75
C GLY A 107 -11.10 1.13 10.68
N TRP A 108 -11.79 1.61 11.73
CA TRP A 108 -12.26 3.00 11.77
C TRP A 108 -11.14 4.01 11.99
N ILE A 109 -10.11 3.67 12.75
CA ILE A 109 -8.93 4.54 12.91
C ILE A 109 -8.24 4.69 11.56
N ILE A 110 -8.06 3.59 10.82
CA ILE A 110 -7.50 3.62 9.46
C ILE A 110 -8.39 4.43 8.52
N PHE A 111 -9.72 4.31 8.62
CA PHE A 111 -10.65 5.14 7.85
C PHE A 111 -10.36 6.64 8.04
N PHE A 112 -10.26 7.10 9.28
CA PHE A 112 -9.98 8.51 9.56
C PHE A 112 -8.58 8.93 9.12
N LEU A 113 -7.57 8.08 9.37
CA LEU A 113 -6.19 8.38 9.00
C LEU A 113 -5.97 8.44 7.48
N ALA A 114 -6.67 7.60 6.72
CA ALA A 114 -6.60 7.59 5.26
C ALA A 114 -7.30 8.78 4.60
N LEU A 115 -8.37 9.30 5.23
CA LEU A 115 -9.09 10.48 4.74
C LEU A 115 -8.50 11.80 5.26
N LEU A 116 -7.67 11.77 6.30
CA LEU A 116 -7.10 12.98 6.89
C LEU A 116 -6.42 13.91 5.86
N PRO A 117 -5.58 13.43 4.91
CA PRO A 117 -4.99 14.31 3.90
C PRO A 117 -6.02 15.00 3.00
N ILE A 118 -7.14 14.33 2.70
CA ILE A 118 -8.23 14.87 1.88
C ILE A 118 -8.98 15.96 2.65
N LEU A 119 -9.18 15.77 3.95
CA LEU A 119 -9.82 16.77 4.80
C LEU A 119 -8.96 18.03 4.94
N LEU A 120 -7.64 17.87 5.01
CA LEU A 120 -6.70 18.99 5.14
C LEU A 120 -6.54 19.79 3.85
N VAL A 121 -6.61 19.15 2.68
CA VAL A 121 -6.48 19.83 1.37
C VAL A 121 -7.78 20.49 0.88
N PHE A 122 -8.80 20.64 1.74
CA PHE A 122 -10.11 21.16 1.34
C PHE A 122 -10.08 22.64 0.93
N ASP A 123 -9.08 23.39 1.39
CA ASP A 123 -8.74 24.75 0.94
C ASP A 123 -7.90 24.76 -0.37
N SER A 124 -7.87 23.63 -1.08
CA SER A 124 -7.08 23.36 -2.29
C SER A 124 -5.56 23.37 -2.06
N GLN A 125 -5.09 23.31 -0.82
CA GLN A 125 -3.67 23.29 -0.50
C GLN A 125 -3.34 22.34 0.66
N LEU A 126 -2.43 21.40 0.43
CA LEU A 126 -1.82 20.66 1.54
C LEU A 126 -0.55 21.40 1.98
N SER A 127 -0.66 22.17 3.05
CA SER A 127 0.41 23.04 3.54
C SER A 127 1.50 22.25 4.31
N ARG A 128 2.60 22.94 4.65
CA ARG A 128 3.64 22.36 5.52
C ARG A 128 3.10 21.99 6.90
N LEU A 129 2.17 22.79 7.42
CA LEU A 129 1.55 22.53 8.73
C LEU A 129 0.70 21.27 8.66
N ASP A 130 -0.07 21.09 7.60
CA ASP A 130 -0.84 19.86 7.36
C ASP A 130 0.09 18.65 7.26
N GLY A 131 1.22 18.81 6.57
CA GLY A 131 2.25 17.78 6.52
C GLY A 131 2.79 17.39 7.90
N LEU A 132 3.05 18.36 8.77
CA LEU A 132 3.46 18.09 10.15
C LEU A 132 2.35 17.39 10.94
N VAL A 133 1.09 17.78 10.78
CA VAL A 133 -0.07 17.11 11.40
C VAL A 133 -0.13 15.65 10.97
N LEU A 134 -0.01 15.36 9.68
CA LEU A 134 0.01 14.00 9.15
C LEU A 134 1.14 13.15 9.75
N LEU A 135 2.35 13.71 9.84
CA LEU A 135 3.50 13.03 10.47
C LEU A 135 3.28 12.78 11.96
N LEU A 136 2.71 13.73 12.70
CA LEU A 136 2.37 13.56 14.11
C LEU A 136 1.37 12.41 14.31
N PHE A 137 0.32 12.34 13.49
CA PHE A 137 -0.63 11.23 13.52
C PHE A 137 0.02 9.90 13.13
N PHE A 138 0.97 9.89 12.18
CA PHE A 138 1.75 8.70 11.84
C PHE A 138 2.53 8.17 13.05
N PHE A 139 3.35 9.02 13.68
CA PHE A 139 4.16 8.61 14.83
C PHE A 139 3.31 8.22 16.04
N TRP A 140 2.18 8.91 16.27
CA TRP A 140 1.19 8.53 17.26
C TRP A 140 0.62 7.13 17.00
N TYR A 141 0.19 6.86 15.75
CA TYR A 141 -0.41 5.59 15.37
C TYR A 141 0.58 4.44 15.48
N ILE A 142 1.80 4.59 14.96
CA ILE A 142 2.87 3.60 15.11
C ILE A 142 3.20 3.34 16.58
N SER A 143 3.33 4.39 17.39
CA SER A 143 3.59 4.25 18.83
C SER A 143 2.47 3.48 19.54
N ARG A 144 1.21 3.74 19.18
CA ARG A 144 0.04 3.01 19.71
C ARG A 144 0.05 1.54 19.29
N LEU A 145 0.46 1.23 18.06
CA LEU A 145 0.56 -0.15 17.59
C LEU A 145 1.67 -0.91 18.32
N LEU A 146 2.85 -0.31 18.47
CA LEU A 146 3.99 -0.89 19.19
C LEU A 146 3.70 -1.15 20.69
N LYS A 147 2.83 -0.34 21.31
CA LYS A 147 2.42 -0.51 22.72
C LYS A 147 1.43 -1.66 22.93
N GLN A 148 0.74 -2.14 21.90
CA GLN A 148 -0.23 -3.24 21.99
C GLN A 148 0.45 -4.62 21.97
N LYS A 149 1.36 -4.87 22.93
CA LYS A 149 2.16 -6.10 23.03
C LYS A 149 1.32 -7.39 23.07
N GLU A 150 0.14 -7.38 23.71
CA GLU A 150 -0.76 -8.55 23.81
C GLU A 150 -1.50 -8.89 22.50
N LYS A 151 -1.63 -7.94 21.56
CA LYS A 151 -2.27 -8.15 20.24
C LYS A 151 -1.28 -8.56 19.14
N PHE A 152 0.01 -8.30 19.37
CA PHE A 152 1.06 -8.44 18.38
C PHE A 152 2.13 -9.47 18.74
N SER A 153 2.17 -9.96 19.98
CA SER A 153 3.05 -11.05 20.38
C SER A 153 2.29 -12.36 20.45
N LYS A 154 2.80 -13.43 19.85
CA LYS A 154 2.42 -14.78 20.32
C LYS A 154 2.98 -14.88 21.74
N THR A 155 2.19 -15.31 22.72
CA THR A 155 2.65 -15.57 24.10
C THR A 155 4.01 -16.28 24.08
N LEU A 156 5.07 -15.50 24.22
CA LEU A 156 6.43 -15.99 24.12
C LEU A 156 6.93 -16.17 25.52
N ASN A 157 6.67 -17.37 26.03
CA ASN A 157 7.46 -17.92 27.12
C ASN A 157 8.93 -17.78 26.72
N SER A 158 9.68 -16.99 27.49
CA SER A 158 11.12 -16.72 27.40
C SER A 158 11.90 -17.66 26.45
N LEU A 159 11.92 -17.37 25.15
CA LEU A 159 12.77 -18.09 24.22
C LEU A 159 14.20 -17.62 24.44
N LYS A 160 15.03 -18.47 25.07
CA LYS A 160 16.49 -18.33 24.97
C LYS A 160 16.87 -18.62 23.52
N TYR A 161 17.10 -17.57 22.74
CA TYR A 161 17.51 -17.73 21.35
C TYR A 161 18.97 -18.21 21.28
N ASN A 162 19.20 -19.28 20.52
CA ASN A 162 20.55 -19.80 20.30
C ASN A 162 21.23 -19.09 19.12
N ILE A 163 22.57 -19.12 19.06
CA ILE A 163 23.39 -18.54 17.99
C ILE A 163 22.91 -18.97 16.58
N SER A 164 22.47 -20.22 16.45
CA SER A 164 21.93 -20.76 15.19
C SER A 164 20.66 -20.01 14.72
N GLN A 165 19.75 -19.69 15.64
CA GLN A 165 18.52 -18.95 15.33
C GLN A 165 18.83 -17.50 14.96
N PHE A 166 19.80 -16.88 15.63
CA PHE A 166 20.26 -15.54 15.26
C PHE A 166 20.90 -15.51 13.85
N LYS A 167 21.75 -16.49 13.52
CA LYS A 167 22.31 -16.63 12.15
C LYS A 167 21.22 -16.80 11.10
N ALA A 168 20.19 -17.60 11.39
CA ALA A 168 19.03 -17.77 10.51
C ALA A 168 18.27 -16.45 10.31
N PHE A 169 18.03 -15.70 11.41
CA PHE A 169 17.40 -14.38 11.35
C PHE A 169 18.18 -13.38 10.48
N ILE A 170 19.51 -13.31 10.65
CA ILE A 170 20.35 -12.42 9.82
C ILE A 170 20.32 -12.83 8.36
N LYS A 171 20.39 -14.13 8.06
CA LYS A 171 20.26 -14.66 6.70
C LYS A 171 18.91 -14.29 6.08
N ASP A 172 17.81 -14.52 6.80
CA ASP A 172 16.46 -14.22 6.31
C ASP A 172 16.25 -12.71 6.14
N THR A 173 16.84 -11.89 7.01
CA THR A 173 16.86 -10.43 6.87
C THR A 173 17.62 -10.02 5.61
N GLY A 174 18.80 -10.60 5.34
CA GLY A 174 19.55 -10.33 4.12
C GLY A 174 18.80 -10.75 2.86
N LEU A 175 18.16 -11.92 2.87
CA LEU A 175 17.33 -12.40 1.76
C LEU A 175 16.07 -11.55 1.57
N PHE A 176 15.46 -11.04 2.65
CA PHE A 176 14.37 -10.09 2.59
C PHE A 176 14.80 -8.81 1.87
N VAL A 177 15.95 -8.24 2.24
CA VAL A 177 16.49 -7.03 1.60
C VAL A 177 16.78 -7.27 0.12
N ILE A 178 17.38 -8.40 -0.26
CA ILE A 178 17.63 -8.74 -1.67
C ILE A 178 16.30 -8.87 -2.45
N GLY A 179 15.33 -9.61 -1.90
CA GLY A 179 14.01 -9.75 -2.51
C GLY A 179 13.31 -8.42 -2.69
N LEU A 180 13.47 -7.52 -1.72
CA LEU A 180 12.88 -6.19 -1.76
C LEU A 180 13.51 -5.35 -2.86
N ILE A 181 14.84 -5.29 -2.94
CA ILE A 181 15.56 -4.55 -3.99
C ILE A 181 15.14 -5.02 -5.39
N LEU A 182 15.04 -6.34 -5.60
CA LEU A 182 14.60 -6.90 -6.88
C LEU A 182 13.15 -6.50 -7.22
N LEU A 183 12.25 -6.58 -6.23
CA LEU A 183 10.85 -6.20 -6.41
C LEU A 183 10.69 -4.70 -6.72
N LEU A 184 11.39 -3.83 -5.97
CA LEU A 184 11.34 -2.39 -6.14
C LEU A 184 11.95 -1.97 -7.48
N GLY A 185 13.10 -2.54 -7.87
CA GLY A 185 13.74 -2.25 -9.16
C GLY A 185 12.86 -2.66 -10.35
N ALA A 186 12.19 -3.81 -10.24
CA ALA A 186 11.28 -4.27 -11.28
C ALA A 186 10.00 -3.41 -11.38
N ALA A 187 9.41 -3.02 -10.24
CA ALA A 187 8.25 -2.11 -10.22
C ALA A 187 8.62 -0.73 -10.77
N TRP A 188 9.80 -0.21 -10.45
CA TRP A 188 10.29 1.08 -10.96
C TRP A 188 10.47 1.07 -12.48
N GLY A 189 11.01 0.00 -13.05
CA GLY A 189 11.09 -0.15 -14.52
C GLY A 189 9.72 -0.10 -15.20
N LEU A 190 8.68 -0.65 -14.57
CA LEU A 190 7.30 -0.58 -15.07
C LEU A 190 6.71 0.83 -14.98
N VAL A 191 6.94 1.53 -13.87
CA VAL A 191 6.49 2.93 -13.70
C VAL A 191 7.17 3.85 -14.72
N LEU A 192 8.49 3.72 -14.94
CA LEU A 192 9.22 4.51 -15.93
C LEU A 192 8.65 4.31 -17.33
N THR A 193 8.47 3.06 -17.76
CA THR A 193 7.94 2.75 -19.09
C THR A 193 6.50 3.27 -19.26
N ALA A 194 5.65 3.15 -18.23
CA ALA A 194 4.30 3.70 -18.26
C ALA A 194 4.28 5.25 -18.29
N SER A 195 5.18 5.90 -17.56
CA SER A 195 5.25 7.37 -17.49
C SER A 195 5.75 8.02 -18.78
N LEU A 196 6.62 7.34 -19.54
CA LEU A 196 7.07 7.81 -20.85
C LEU A 196 5.93 7.83 -21.86
N VAL A 197 5.05 6.82 -21.84
CA VAL A 197 3.85 6.76 -22.69
C VAL A 197 2.81 7.81 -22.28
N ALA A 198 2.74 8.15 -20.99
CA ALA A 198 1.77 9.10 -20.46
C ALA A 198 2.01 10.56 -20.88
N LYS A 199 3.28 10.95 -21.07
CA LYS A 199 3.65 12.33 -21.43
C LYS A 199 3.15 12.73 -22.82
N ASP A 200 3.01 11.77 -23.72
CA ASP A 200 2.57 12.03 -25.10
C ASP A 200 1.05 12.27 -25.21
N LEU A 201 0.29 12.02 -24.14
CA LEU A 201 -1.17 12.07 -24.15
C LEU A 201 -1.75 13.39 -23.59
N ASN A 202 -0.94 14.36 -23.15
CA ASN A 202 -1.40 15.64 -22.57
C ASN A 202 -2.31 15.50 -21.33
N LEU A 203 -2.05 14.50 -20.48
CA LEU A 203 -2.85 14.23 -19.28
C LEU A 203 -2.41 15.10 -18.09
N SER A 204 -3.34 15.46 -17.20
CA SER A 204 -3.01 16.21 -15.97
C SER A 204 -2.08 15.42 -15.04
N LEU A 205 -1.21 16.12 -14.31
CA LEU A 205 -0.23 15.51 -13.40
C LEU A 205 -0.89 14.67 -12.30
N ILE A 206 -2.03 15.14 -11.76
CA ILE A 206 -2.78 14.40 -10.75
C ILE A 206 -3.34 13.12 -11.36
N PHE A 207 -3.93 13.15 -12.56
CA PHE A 207 -4.44 11.95 -13.22
C PHE A 207 -3.33 10.93 -13.50
N ILE A 208 -2.16 11.39 -13.99
CA ILE A 208 -1.00 10.52 -14.22
C ILE A 208 -0.62 9.82 -12.92
N GLY A 209 -0.53 10.56 -11.81
CA GLY A 209 -0.30 10.01 -10.48
C GLY A 209 -1.36 8.97 -10.11
N LEU A 210 -2.62 9.36 -10.23
CA LEU A 210 -3.79 8.65 -9.72
C LEU A 210 -4.10 7.33 -10.41
N VAL A 211 -3.89 7.23 -11.72
CA VAL A 211 -4.17 6.01 -12.47
C VAL A 211 -2.88 5.29 -12.84
N LEU A 212 -1.97 5.97 -13.53
CA LEU A 212 -0.85 5.29 -14.18
C LEU A 212 0.26 4.94 -13.19
N VAL A 213 0.67 5.92 -12.40
CA VAL A 213 1.73 5.72 -11.41
C VAL A 213 1.24 4.81 -10.29
N ALA A 214 0.04 5.06 -9.78
CA ALA A 214 -0.57 4.27 -8.70
C ALA A 214 -0.68 2.78 -9.03
N ILE A 215 -1.07 2.41 -10.26
CA ILE A 215 -1.10 0.99 -10.67
C ILE A 215 0.29 0.39 -10.62
N GLY A 216 1.31 1.09 -11.13
CA GLY A 216 2.67 0.59 -11.17
C GLY A 216 3.29 0.44 -9.77
N THR A 217 3.08 1.41 -8.88
CA THR A 217 3.65 1.38 -7.53
C THR A 217 2.97 0.39 -6.60
N THR A 218 1.72 0.00 -6.88
CA THR A 218 0.96 -1.00 -6.08
C THR A 218 1.16 -2.46 -6.52
N LEU A 219 1.89 -2.70 -7.61
CA LEU A 219 2.26 -4.06 -8.02
C LEU A 219 2.99 -4.88 -6.94
N PRO A 220 3.93 -4.30 -6.15
CA PRO A 220 4.51 -4.94 -4.99
C PRO A 220 3.49 -5.47 -3.99
N GLU A 221 2.50 -4.65 -3.62
CA GLU A 221 1.43 -5.00 -2.69
C GLU A 221 0.55 -6.11 -3.25
N ILE A 222 0.19 -6.01 -4.54
CA ILE A 222 -0.58 -7.05 -5.23
C ILE A 222 0.20 -8.37 -5.21
N SER A 223 1.47 -8.36 -5.64
CA SER A 223 2.33 -9.55 -5.69
C SER A 223 2.48 -10.21 -4.32
N PHE A 224 2.77 -9.39 -3.30
CA PHE A 224 2.88 -9.86 -1.92
C PHE A 224 1.55 -10.44 -1.42
N GLY A 225 0.43 -9.77 -1.68
CA GLY A 225 -0.90 -10.21 -1.29
C GLY A 225 -1.29 -11.55 -1.91
N PHE A 226 -1.11 -11.70 -3.23
CA PHE A 226 -1.32 -12.97 -3.94
C PHE A 226 -0.48 -14.08 -3.32
N ARG A 227 0.81 -13.82 -3.13
CA ARG A 227 1.72 -14.83 -2.62
C ARG A 227 1.43 -15.21 -1.17
N SER A 228 1.04 -14.25 -0.35
CA SER A 228 0.69 -14.46 1.05
C SER A 228 -0.49 -15.40 1.18
N VAL A 229 -1.54 -15.22 0.36
CA VAL A 229 -2.69 -16.11 0.40
C VAL A 229 -2.39 -17.49 -0.19
N LEU A 230 -1.61 -17.57 -1.27
CA LEU A 230 -1.15 -18.86 -1.82
C LEU A 230 -0.36 -19.68 -0.78
N LEU A 231 0.38 -19.01 0.11
CA LEU A 231 1.13 -19.64 1.21
C LEU A 231 0.31 -19.79 2.50
N LYS A 232 -1.01 -19.60 2.46
CA LYS A 232 -1.93 -19.68 3.62
C LYS A 232 -1.55 -18.72 4.75
N HIS A 233 -1.13 -17.50 4.40
CA HIS A 233 -0.79 -16.42 5.32
C HIS A 233 -1.68 -15.19 5.07
N GLU A 234 -2.99 -15.45 5.04
CA GLU A 234 -4.06 -14.48 4.74
C GLU A 234 -4.00 -13.19 5.59
N GLU A 235 -3.64 -13.30 6.87
CA GLU A 235 -3.48 -12.15 7.76
C GLU A 235 -2.38 -11.17 7.31
N MET A 236 -1.34 -11.66 6.62
CA MET A 236 -0.26 -10.80 6.11
C MET A 236 -0.78 -9.87 5.03
N THR A 237 -1.69 -10.35 4.18
CA THR A 237 -2.28 -9.53 3.12
C THR A 237 -3.06 -8.35 3.69
N LEU A 238 -3.90 -8.59 4.70
CA LEU A 238 -4.63 -7.50 5.38
C LEU A 238 -3.68 -6.54 6.09
N GLY A 239 -2.64 -7.05 6.75
CA GLY A 239 -1.61 -6.23 7.38
C GLY A 239 -0.95 -5.31 6.37
N ASN A 240 -0.54 -5.84 5.23
CA ASN A 240 0.11 -5.11 4.16
C ASN A 240 -0.77 -3.99 3.60
N PHE A 241 -1.99 -4.29 3.11
CA PHE A 241 -2.83 -3.25 2.49
C PHE A 241 -3.22 -2.14 3.48
N ILE A 242 -3.59 -2.50 4.71
CA ILE A 242 -3.97 -1.53 5.74
C ILE A 242 -2.75 -0.68 6.16
N GLY A 243 -1.59 -1.32 6.31
CA GLY A 243 -0.33 -0.66 6.62
C GLY A 243 0.06 0.32 5.53
N SER A 244 0.01 -0.09 4.26
CA SER A 244 0.37 0.74 3.11
C SER A 244 -0.56 1.94 3.01
N VAL A 245 -1.88 1.77 3.17
CA VAL A 245 -2.83 2.89 3.18
C VAL A 245 -2.50 3.91 4.28
N SER A 246 -2.17 3.43 5.48
CA SER A 246 -1.83 4.31 6.61
C SER A 246 -0.49 5.02 6.40
N PHE A 247 0.51 4.29 5.92
CA PHE A 247 1.86 4.81 5.66
C PHE A 247 1.85 5.84 4.54
N ASN A 248 1.19 5.54 3.42
CA ASN A 248 1.08 6.42 2.27
C ASN A 248 0.36 7.73 2.62
N SER A 249 -0.80 7.62 3.29
CA SER A 249 -1.62 8.79 3.62
C SER A 249 -0.95 9.70 4.63
N LEU A 250 -0.28 9.14 5.65
CA LEU A 250 0.26 9.95 6.75
C LEU A 250 1.75 10.28 6.55
N PHE A 251 2.58 9.28 6.31
CA PHE A 251 4.03 9.47 6.25
C PHE A 251 4.47 10.04 4.91
N VAL A 252 4.07 9.43 3.80
CA VAL A 252 4.52 9.87 2.47
C VAL A 252 3.99 11.26 2.16
N LEU A 253 2.67 11.47 2.20
CA LEU A 253 2.10 12.82 1.97
C LEU A 253 2.56 13.83 3.02
N GLY A 254 2.72 13.41 4.28
CA GLY A 254 3.25 14.27 5.34
C GLY A 254 4.64 14.80 5.00
N LEU A 255 5.57 13.93 4.62
CA LEU A 255 6.92 14.32 4.20
C LEU A 255 6.90 15.21 2.96
N VAL A 256 6.12 14.84 1.95
CA VAL A 256 6.02 15.59 0.69
C VAL A 256 5.54 17.02 0.95
N ALA A 257 4.46 17.19 1.72
CA ALA A 257 3.89 18.49 2.03
C ALA A 257 4.83 19.38 2.87
N VAL A 258 5.60 18.79 3.79
CA VAL A 258 6.64 19.50 4.56
C VAL A 258 7.75 20.02 3.64
N ILE A 259 8.22 19.20 2.70
CA ILE A 259 9.27 19.58 1.75
C ILE A 259 8.75 20.67 0.79
N TYR A 260 7.64 20.40 0.12
CA TYR A 260 7.03 21.30 -0.85
C TYR A 260 5.49 21.22 -0.78
N PRO A 261 4.79 22.30 -0.38
CA PRO A 261 3.33 22.32 -0.29
C PRO A 261 2.65 21.85 -1.57
N ILE A 262 1.57 21.08 -1.43
CA ILE A 262 0.84 20.53 -2.57
C ILE A 262 -0.31 21.47 -2.90
N GLN A 263 -0.28 22.08 -4.08
CA GLN A 263 -1.40 22.87 -4.60
C GLN A 263 -2.24 22.00 -5.53
N VAL A 264 -3.56 22.05 -5.35
CA VAL A 264 -4.53 21.30 -6.16
C VAL A 264 -5.25 22.30 -7.06
N ASN A 265 -4.89 22.30 -8.34
CA ASN A 265 -5.49 23.20 -9.32
C ASN A 265 -6.85 22.68 -9.82
N ASP A 266 -7.03 21.36 -9.84
CA ASP A 266 -8.26 20.69 -10.29
C ASP A 266 -8.89 19.94 -9.11
N PHE A 267 -9.81 20.63 -8.43
CA PHE A 267 -10.49 20.09 -7.27
C PHE A 267 -11.56 19.05 -7.65
N SER A 268 -12.09 19.09 -8.88
CA SER A 268 -13.10 18.14 -9.36
C SER A 268 -12.56 16.72 -9.40
N LEU A 269 -11.36 16.54 -9.97
CA LEU A 269 -10.71 15.23 -10.02
C LEU A 269 -10.50 14.68 -8.62
N LEU A 270 -9.91 15.49 -7.74
CA LEU A 270 -9.64 15.12 -6.35
C LEU A 270 -10.91 14.76 -5.57
N LEU A 271 -12.01 15.49 -5.78
CA LEU A 271 -13.27 15.25 -5.08
C LEU A 271 -13.85 13.88 -5.46
N ILE A 272 -13.80 13.51 -6.74
CA ILE A 272 -14.26 12.19 -7.22
C ILE A 272 -13.41 11.10 -6.57
N SER A 273 -12.09 11.24 -6.61
CA SER A 273 -11.18 10.27 -6.00
C SER A 273 -11.41 10.16 -4.49
N ALA A 274 -11.65 11.27 -3.81
CA ALA A 274 -11.96 11.31 -2.38
C ALA A 274 -13.25 10.55 -2.05
N LEU A 275 -14.31 10.74 -2.85
CA LEU A 275 -15.57 10.01 -2.70
C LEU A 275 -15.37 8.50 -2.90
N PHE A 276 -14.60 8.09 -3.91
CA PHE A 276 -14.30 6.68 -4.14
C PHE A 276 -13.40 6.08 -3.07
N LEU A 277 -12.43 6.83 -2.53
CA LEU A 277 -11.63 6.38 -1.39
C LEU A 277 -12.49 6.21 -0.13
N ALA A 278 -13.35 7.19 0.17
CA ALA A 278 -14.28 7.10 1.30
C ALA A 278 -15.22 5.89 1.15
N LEU A 279 -15.81 5.71 -0.04
CA LEU A 279 -16.64 4.55 -0.36
C LEU A 279 -15.88 3.23 -0.15
N SER A 280 -14.66 3.14 -0.68
CA SER A 280 -13.81 1.96 -0.57
C SER A 280 -13.51 1.62 0.90
N LEU A 281 -13.20 2.63 1.72
CA LEU A 281 -12.93 2.45 3.14
C LEU A 281 -14.20 2.05 3.93
N ILE A 282 -15.36 2.61 3.60
CA ILE A 282 -16.65 2.22 4.22
C ILE A 282 -16.96 0.77 3.89
N VAL A 283 -16.91 0.41 2.62
CA VAL A 283 -17.20 -0.95 2.15
C VAL A 283 -16.21 -1.95 2.77
N PHE A 284 -14.92 -1.62 2.78
CA PHE A 284 -13.89 -2.43 3.43
C PHE A 284 -14.18 -2.63 4.92
N ASN A 285 -14.54 -1.57 5.66
CA ASN A 285 -14.89 -1.66 7.08
C ASN A 285 -16.13 -2.51 7.34
N ILE A 286 -17.15 -2.41 6.48
CA ILE A 286 -18.35 -3.25 6.54
C ILE A 286 -17.95 -4.72 6.34
N PHE A 287 -17.18 -5.04 5.30
CA PHE A 287 -16.76 -6.41 5.00
C PHE A 287 -15.88 -7.02 6.09
N LEU A 288 -15.06 -6.21 6.77
CA LEU A 288 -14.30 -6.67 7.94
C LEU A 288 -15.18 -7.09 9.13
N ARG A 289 -16.42 -6.58 9.21
CA ARG A 289 -17.32 -6.73 10.37
C ARG A 289 -18.45 -7.72 10.14
N THR A 290 -18.94 -7.83 8.92
CA THR A 290 -20.12 -8.65 8.58
C THR A 290 -19.86 -10.15 8.79
N LYS A 291 -18.64 -10.61 8.52
CA LYS A 291 -18.26 -12.04 8.59
C LYS A 291 -16.84 -12.18 9.12
N GLU A 292 -16.49 -13.35 9.65
CA GLU A 292 -15.10 -13.70 9.96
C GLU A 292 -14.26 -14.04 8.73
N ARG A 293 -14.77 -13.73 7.53
CA ARG A 293 -14.11 -13.97 6.24
C ARG A 293 -14.56 -12.93 5.22
N LEU A 294 -13.63 -12.47 4.39
CA LEU A 294 -13.92 -11.81 3.12
C LEU A 294 -14.27 -12.89 2.10
N SER A 295 -15.47 -12.83 1.57
CA SER A 295 -16.03 -13.79 0.63
C SER A 295 -15.70 -13.43 -0.82
N TYR A 296 -15.75 -14.43 -1.70
CA TYR A 296 -15.57 -14.24 -3.14
C TYR A 296 -16.47 -13.13 -3.72
N ARG A 297 -17.73 -13.02 -3.25
CA ARG A 297 -18.67 -11.98 -3.69
C ARG A 297 -18.22 -10.58 -3.28
N GLU A 298 -17.68 -10.44 -2.07
CA GLU A 298 -17.13 -9.16 -1.60
C GLU A 298 -15.92 -8.75 -2.45
N GLY A 299 -15.09 -9.71 -2.88
CA GLY A 299 -14.04 -9.48 -3.87
C GLY A 299 -14.56 -8.93 -5.21
N ILE A 300 -15.65 -9.47 -5.74
CA ILE A 300 -16.28 -8.96 -6.98
C ILE A 300 -16.77 -7.51 -6.78
N ILE A 301 -17.42 -7.23 -5.65
CA ILE A 301 -17.93 -5.88 -5.35
C ILE A 301 -16.78 -4.86 -5.33
N LEU A 302 -15.64 -5.21 -4.71
CA LEU A 302 -14.46 -4.35 -4.70
C LEU A 302 -13.93 -4.06 -6.11
N LEU A 303 -13.90 -5.07 -7.00
CA LEU A 303 -13.49 -4.86 -8.39
C LEU A 303 -14.46 -3.97 -9.18
N ILE A 304 -15.77 -4.08 -8.91
CA ILE A 304 -16.78 -3.21 -9.51
C ILE A 304 -16.56 -1.76 -9.07
N ILE A 305 -16.31 -1.52 -7.77
CA ILE A 305 -16.01 -0.18 -7.26
C ILE A 305 -14.79 0.42 -7.96
N TYR A 306 -13.73 -0.38 -8.16
CA TYR A 306 -12.56 0.07 -8.90
C TYR A 306 -12.86 0.40 -10.37
N GLY A 307 -13.65 -0.45 -11.04
CA GLY A 307 -14.08 -0.20 -12.41
C GLY A 307 -14.86 1.11 -12.54
N LEU A 308 -15.81 1.35 -11.62
CA LEU A 308 -16.58 2.59 -11.57
C LEU A 308 -15.70 3.81 -11.33
N PHE A 309 -14.75 3.71 -10.38
CA PHE A 309 -13.75 4.75 -10.12
C PHE A 309 -12.98 5.11 -11.39
N LEU A 310 -12.39 4.11 -12.06
CA LEU A 310 -11.64 4.35 -13.30
C LEU A 310 -12.50 5.00 -14.38
N THR A 311 -13.74 4.55 -14.57
CA THR A 311 -14.63 5.16 -15.56
C THR A 311 -14.98 6.60 -15.23
N ALA A 312 -15.24 6.91 -13.95
CA ALA A 312 -15.56 8.27 -13.52
C ALA A 312 -14.36 9.22 -13.72
N GLU A 313 -13.16 8.78 -13.34
CA GLU A 313 -11.92 9.54 -13.52
C GLU A 313 -11.60 9.81 -14.99
N ILE A 314 -11.77 8.80 -15.86
CA ILE A 314 -11.53 8.96 -17.30
C ILE A 314 -12.52 9.96 -17.94
N LEU A 315 -13.76 10.01 -17.47
CA LEU A 315 -14.80 10.90 -18.02
C LEU A 315 -14.63 12.37 -17.62
N VAL A 316 -13.91 12.66 -16.53
CA VAL A 316 -13.74 14.01 -15.99
C VAL A 316 -12.41 14.65 -16.37
N LYS A 317 -11.45 13.83 -16.81
CA LYS A 317 -10.08 14.21 -17.16
C LYS A 317 -9.94 15.05 -18.42
#